data_AF-A0A1T1HGQ3-F1
#
_entry.id   AF-A0A1T1HGQ3-F1
#
_cell.length_a   1.000
_cell.length_b   1.000
_cell.length_c   1.000
_cell.angle_alpha   90.00
_cell.angle_beta   90.00
_cell.angle_gamma   90.00
#
_symmetry.space_group_name_H-M   'P 1'
#
loop_
_entity.id
_entity.type
_entity.pdbx_description
1 polymer ?
#
loop_
_entity_poly.entity_id
_entity_poly.type
_entity_poly.pdbx_seq_one_letter_code
_entity_poly.pdbx_strand_id
1 'polypeptide(L)'
;MSTSTALGIAINEAAPNPTGACNACQRTGLPILPLRAAYAPTRFAMHKKTPVSGSGPASIPMILDQPRILRQGYLYVLLDQKEWQAYQVTPEGALRQFRPYQVPREQPRSLSPSCIAQDHDFSASFINIDADTYSTAWIAFANDPWPESVLDQYRRGTADDGTALDGRFHKLDLKAARDNPSSVGIVMTEQHLEITQVLEYSEADPGDFVSVHGFYSRHHRGGLFLRHVRNLVKRENLQEGGVLAVVLPDPIGRVQECNAQRVSGVRALQEWRAEPKRRFEFFTSQALLGIKELRDAWAVAEASDEAKALDEHHRRWNNSAAGLRAPLPPIDVEAETQRGTRLKQTEARERLEERYDEAQRASFERAYLAEQKVWQQAIDREGELYAREYQAA
;
A
#
# COMPACT_ATOMS: atom_id res chain seq x y z
N MET A 1 9.57 -34.09 -28.78
CA MET A 1 8.17 -34.34 -28.35
C MET A 1 7.48 -35.11 -29.48
N SER A 2 6.66 -36.12 -29.18
CA SER A 2 5.94 -36.87 -30.23
C SER A 2 4.72 -36.08 -30.72
N THR A 3 4.23 -36.34 -31.94
CA THR A 3 3.01 -35.71 -32.49
C THR A 3 1.77 -36.01 -31.65
N SER A 4 1.68 -37.23 -31.10
CA SER A 4 0.62 -37.63 -30.17
C SER A 4 0.64 -36.82 -28.88
N THR A 5 1.83 -36.59 -28.32
CA THR A 5 2.00 -35.76 -27.11
C THR A 5 1.62 -34.30 -27.36
N ALA A 6 2.04 -33.73 -28.50
CA ALA A 6 1.70 -32.36 -28.87
C ALA A 6 0.18 -32.19 -29.09
N LEU A 7 -0.46 -33.18 -29.71
CA LEU A 7 -1.91 -33.17 -29.91
C LEU A 7 -2.67 -33.26 -28.57
N GLY A 8 -2.19 -34.10 -27.64
CA GLY A 8 -2.76 -34.19 -26.29
C GLY A 8 -2.71 -32.86 -25.54
N ILE A 9 -1.56 -32.19 -25.54
CA ILE A 9 -1.39 -30.85 -24.94
C ILE A 9 -2.36 -29.84 -25.56
N ALA A 10 -2.44 -29.79 -26.90
CA ALA A 10 -3.34 -28.86 -27.59
C ALA A 10 -4.82 -29.13 -27.27
N ILE A 11 -5.24 -30.40 -27.14
CA ILE A 11 -6.59 -30.76 -26.74
C ILE A 11 -6.87 -30.29 -25.31
N ASN A 12 -5.97 -30.53 -24.37
CA ASN A 12 -6.15 -30.14 -22.98
C ASN A 12 -6.23 -28.61 -22.82
N GLU A 13 -5.38 -27.87 -23.53
CA GLU A 13 -5.39 -26.40 -23.52
C GLU A 13 -6.65 -25.81 -24.20
N ALA A 14 -7.19 -26.50 -25.21
CA ALA A 14 -8.43 -26.11 -25.90
C ALA A 14 -9.71 -26.52 -25.14
N ALA A 15 -9.64 -27.56 -24.33
CA ALA A 15 -10.74 -28.09 -23.51
C ALA A 15 -10.33 -28.16 -22.03
N PRO A 16 -10.10 -27.01 -21.37
CA PRO A 16 -9.52 -26.95 -20.02
C PRO A 16 -10.33 -27.69 -18.95
N ASN A 17 -11.63 -27.87 -19.16
CA ASN A 17 -12.44 -28.77 -18.34
C ASN A 17 -13.00 -29.92 -19.23
N PRO A 18 -12.43 -31.12 -19.16
CA PRO A 18 -12.86 -32.26 -19.99
C PRO A 18 -14.26 -32.77 -19.64
N THR A 19 -14.80 -32.45 -18.45
CA THR A 19 -16.18 -32.80 -18.08
C THR A 19 -17.22 -31.92 -18.81
N GLY A 20 -16.79 -30.79 -19.39
CA GLY A 20 -17.63 -29.91 -20.20
C GLY A 20 -18.70 -29.11 -19.44
N ALA A 21 -18.78 -29.23 -18.11
CA ALA A 21 -19.92 -28.73 -17.36
C ALA A 21 -19.68 -27.33 -16.73
N CYS A 22 -18.59 -27.12 -15.97
CA CYS A 22 -18.29 -25.80 -15.37
C CYS A 22 -16.79 -25.59 -15.12
N ASN A 23 -16.21 -24.55 -15.73
CA ASN A 23 -14.79 -24.21 -15.59
C ASN A 23 -14.38 -23.64 -14.22
N ALA A 24 -15.31 -23.52 -13.27
CA ALA A 24 -15.04 -23.04 -11.92
C ALA A 24 -15.09 -24.17 -10.89
N CYS A 25 -16.22 -24.84 -10.73
CA CYS A 25 -16.44 -25.75 -9.58
C CYS A 25 -16.33 -27.25 -9.90
N GLN A 26 -16.23 -27.64 -11.18
CA GLN A 26 -16.23 -29.05 -11.61
C GLN A 26 -14.88 -29.44 -12.23
N ARG A 27 -13.82 -29.20 -11.47
CA ARG A 27 -12.44 -29.58 -11.81
C ARG A 27 -12.01 -30.77 -10.95
N THR A 28 -11.14 -31.62 -11.48
CA THR A 28 -10.73 -32.92 -10.90
C THR A 28 -9.22 -33.03 -10.80
N GLY A 29 -8.73 -33.89 -9.88
CA GLY A 29 -7.31 -34.04 -9.57
C GLY A 29 -6.92 -33.35 -8.27
N LEU A 30 -5.63 -33.40 -7.94
CA LEU A 30 -5.04 -32.88 -6.71
C LEU A 30 -5.44 -31.40 -6.49
N PRO A 31 -6.27 -31.11 -5.47
CA PRO A 31 -6.72 -29.75 -5.19
C PRO A 31 -5.63 -28.98 -4.46
N ILE A 32 -5.31 -27.78 -4.95
CA ILE A 32 -4.35 -26.86 -4.34
C ILE A 32 -5.02 -25.49 -4.22
N LEU A 33 -5.01 -24.88 -3.04
CA LEU A 33 -5.54 -23.54 -2.81
C LEU A 33 -4.43 -22.50 -3.01
N PRO A 34 -4.39 -21.76 -4.12
CA PRO A 34 -3.44 -20.68 -4.28
C PRO A 34 -3.86 -19.48 -3.43
N LEU A 35 -2.87 -18.93 -2.73
CA LEU A 35 -2.94 -17.73 -1.90
C LEU A 35 -1.85 -16.76 -2.37
N ARG A 36 -1.82 -15.56 -1.80
CA ARG A 36 -0.75 -14.59 -2.05
C ARG A 36 -0.15 -14.05 -0.75
N ALA A 37 1.13 -13.71 -0.81
CA ALA A 37 1.81 -12.93 0.21
C ALA A 37 1.52 -11.43 -0.01
N ALA A 38 0.80 -10.81 0.92
CA ALA A 38 0.40 -9.41 0.82
C ALA A 38 0.93 -8.56 1.99
N TYR A 39 1.15 -7.27 1.72
CA TYR A 39 1.33 -6.28 2.78
C TYR A 39 -0.02 -6.00 3.44
N ALA A 40 -0.30 -6.61 4.59
CA ALA A 40 -1.60 -6.57 5.24
C ALA A 40 -1.47 -6.64 6.78
N PRO A 41 -2.54 -6.36 7.54
CA PRO A 41 -2.49 -6.39 8.99
C PRO A 41 -2.09 -7.76 9.53
N THR A 42 -1.39 -7.77 10.66
CA THR A 42 -1.27 -8.98 11.48
C THR A 42 -2.67 -9.42 11.92
N ARG A 43 -2.90 -10.74 11.92
CA ARG A 43 -4.14 -11.34 12.45
C ARG A 43 -4.54 -10.77 13.81
N PHE A 44 -5.84 -10.58 14.00
CA PHE A 44 -6.45 -9.99 15.19
C PHE A 44 -6.04 -8.54 15.48
N ALA A 45 -5.30 -7.89 14.58
CA ALA A 45 -4.87 -6.50 14.70
C ALA A 45 -5.48 -5.65 13.58
N MET A 46 -6.80 -5.72 13.39
CA MET A 46 -7.52 -5.03 12.30
C MET A 46 -7.88 -3.57 12.60
N HIS A 47 -7.71 -3.11 13.83
CA HIS A 47 -8.07 -1.77 14.26
C HIS A 47 -6.85 -0.89 14.48
N LYS A 48 -7.01 0.40 14.20
CA LYS A 48 -5.99 1.42 14.43
C LYS A 48 -5.67 1.52 15.91
N LYS A 49 -4.38 1.61 16.22
CA LYS A 49 -3.86 1.85 17.56
C LYS A 49 -3.23 3.22 17.60
N THR A 50 -3.64 4.04 18.56
CA THR A 50 -2.99 5.33 18.82
C THR A 50 -1.59 5.10 19.37
N PRO A 51 -0.57 5.86 18.92
CA PRO A 51 0.78 5.78 19.48
C PRO A 51 0.78 6.03 21.00
N VAL A 52 1.66 5.33 21.73
CA VAL A 52 1.80 5.48 23.20
C VAL A 52 2.21 6.91 23.58
N SER A 53 2.96 7.60 22.71
CA SER A 53 3.32 9.02 22.87
C SER A 53 2.12 9.97 22.85
N GLY A 54 0.94 9.52 22.39
CA GLY A 54 -0.22 10.36 22.12
C GLY A 54 -0.06 11.27 20.90
N SER A 55 1.05 11.14 20.16
CA SER A 55 1.46 11.97 19.03
C SER A 55 1.67 11.10 17.79
N GLY A 56 1.16 11.56 16.64
CA GLY A 56 1.24 10.89 15.35
C GLY A 56 -0.04 10.16 14.91
N PRO A 57 -0.03 9.58 13.70
CA PRO A 57 -1.16 8.81 13.19
C PRO A 57 -1.44 7.58 14.04
N ALA A 58 -2.72 7.31 14.29
CA ALA A 58 -3.16 5.97 14.65
C ALA A 58 -2.94 5.03 13.45
N SER A 59 -2.32 3.88 13.68
CA SER A 59 -1.93 2.94 12.63
C SER A 59 -2.31 1.51 12.96
N ILE A 60 -2.37 0.68 11.93
CA ILE A 60 -2.62 -0.76 12.04
C ILE A 60 -1.27 -1.47 11.93
N PRO A 61 -0.95 -2.48 12.77
CA PRO A 61 0.27 -3.26 12.61
C PRO A 61 0.22 -4.10 11.33
N MET A 62 1.11 -3.82 10.38
CA MET A 62 1.17 -4.47 9.05
C MET A 62 2.43 -5.34 8.90
N ILE A 63 2.34 -6.41 8.10
CA ILE A 63 3.48 -7.28 7.73
C ILE A 63 3.46 -7.58 6.22
N LEU A 64 4.63 -7.87 5.61
CA LEU A 64 4.78 -8.01 4.14
C LEU A 64 4.29 -9.33 3.55
N ASP A 65 4.29 -10.39 4.35
CA ASP A 65 4.01 -11.75 3.91
C ASP A 65 2.74 -12.32 4.54
N GLN A 66 1.78 -11.46 4.91
CA GLN A 66 0.50 -11.91 5.44
C GLN A 66 -0.25 -12.68 4.35
N PRO A 67 -0.56 -13.99 4.55
CA PRO A 67 -1.31 -14.75 3.57
C PRO A 67 -2.71 -14.17 3.40
N ARG A 68 -3.10 -13.97 2.14
CA ARG A 68 -4.44 -13.56 1.72
C ARG A 68 -4.91 -14.39 0.54
N ILE A 69 -6.22 -14.43 0.31
CA ILE A 69 -6.74 -14.96 -0.96
C ILE A 69 -6.16 -14.18 -2.15
N LEU A 70 -6.08 -14.82 -3.32
CA LEU A 70 -5.67 -14.14 -4.54
C LEU A 70 -6.59 -12.94 -4.81
N ARG A 71 -5.98 -11.82 -5.22
CA ARG A 71 -6.71 -10.65 -5.72
C ARG A 71 -7.18 -10.90 -7.15
N GLN A 72 -8.06 -10.01 -7.65
CA GLN A 72 -8.46 -10.02 -9.06
C GLN A 72 -7.23 -9.97 -9.98
N GLY A 73 -7.25 -10.82 -11.02
CA GLY A 73 -6.14 -10.97 -11.97
C GLY A 73 -6.21 -12.30 -12.70
N TYR A 74 -5.03 -12.86 -13.01
CA TYR A 74 -4.88 -14.09 -13.79
C TYR A 74 -3.85 -15.00 -13.12
N LEU A 75 -4.16 -16.29 -13.05
CA LEU A 75 -3.26 -17.32 -12.53
C LEU A 75 -2.91 -18.27 -13.67
N TYR A 76 -1.61 -18.48 -13.89
CA TYR A 76 -1.09 -19.37 -14.92
C TYR A 76 -0.31 -20.51 -14.25
N VAL A 77 -0.53 -21.72 -14.74
CA VAL A 77 0.15 -22.94 -14.28
C VAL A 77 0.76 -23.62 -15.49
N LEU A 78 2.08 -23.73 -15.53
CA LEU A 78 2.79 -24.48 -16.56
C LEU A 78 3.20 -25.84 -16.00
N LEU A 79 2.53 -26.89 -16.47
CA LEU A 79 2.70 -28.26 -16.03
C LEU A 79 3.86 -28.91 -16.79
N ASP A 80 4.85 -29.42 -16.04
CA ASP A 80 6.09 -30.02 -16.57
C ASP A 80 6.77 -29.21 -17.68
N GLN A 81 6.64 -27.87 -17.62
CA GLN A 81 7.13 -26.93 -18.63
C GLN A 81 6.56 -27.14 -20.04
N LYS A 82 5.38 -27.74 -20.17
CA LYS A 82 4.81 -28.16 -21.46
C LYS A 82 3.39 -27.67 -21.68
N GLU A 83 2.53 -27.86 -20.69
CA GLU A 83 1.08 -27.63 -20.83
C GLU A 83 0.61 -26.51 -19.91
N TRP A 84 -0.21 -25.61 -20.46
CA TRP A 84 -0.79 -24.50 -19.74
C TRP A 84 -2.16 -24.82 -19.14
N GLN A 85 -2.34 -24.47 -17.88
CA GLN A 85 -3.64 -24.12 -17.33
C GLN A 85 -3.68 -22.62 -17.03
N ALA A 86 -4.80 -21.97 -17.35
CA ALA A 86 -4.97 -20.54 -17.12
C ALA A 86 -6.32 -20.26 -16.44
N TYR A 87 -6.31 -19.35 -15.48
CA TYR A 87 -7.48 -19.02 -14.67
C TYR A 87 -7.68 -17.51 -14.56
N GLN A 88 -8.91 -17.05 -14.74
CA GLN A 88 -9.33 -15.73 -14.31
C GLN A 88 -9.62 -15.78 -12.82
N VAL A 89 -9.11 -14.81 -12.07
CA VAL A 89 -9.34 -14.67 -10.64
C VAL A 89 -10.32 -13.54 -10.40
N THR A 90 -11.46 -13.89 -9.81
CA THR A 90 -12.49 -12.92 -9.39
C THR A 90 -12.02 -12.06 -8.21
N PRO A 91 -12.68 -10.93 -7.90
CA PRO A 91 -12.33 -10.13 -6.72
C PRO A 91 -12.34 -10.93 -5.42
N GLU A 92 -13.25 -11.90 -5.28
CA GLU A 92 -13.39 -12.78 -4.11
C GLU A 92 -12.45 -14.00 -4.13
N GLY A 93 -11.50 -14.06 -5.06
CA GLY A 93 -10.49 -15.11 -5.16
C GLY A 93 -10.99 -16.43 -5.77
N ALA A 94 -12.20 -16.48 -6.32
CA ALA A 94 -12.65 -17.64 -7.10
C ALA A 94 -11.96 -17.70 -8.48
N LEU A 95 -11.64 -18.92 -8.91
CA LEU A 95 -10.92 -19.22 -10.14
C LEU A 95 -11.87 -19.73 -11.22
N ARG A 96 -11.74 -19.19 -12.43
CA ARG A 96 -12.44 -19.66 -13.63
C ARG A 96 -11.42 -20.03 -14.69
N GLN A 97 -11.34 -21.32 -15.00
CA GLN A 97 -10.40 -21.80 -16.00
C GLN A 97 -10.82 -21.33 -17.40
N PHE A 98 -9.84 -20.94 -18.21
CA PHE A 98 -10.03 -20.53 -19.59
C PHE A 98 -8.93 -21.11 -20.47
N ARG A 99 -9.12 -21.00 -21.79
CA ARG A 99 -8.15 -21.44 -22.79
C ARG A 99 -6.95 -20.49 -22.80
N PRO A 100 -5.72 -20.93 -22.52
CA PRO A 100 -4.56 -20.04 -22.35
C PRO A 100 -4.37 -19.01 -23.48
N TYR A 101 -4.53 -19.47 -24.73
CA TYR A 101 -4.39 -18.66 -25.95
C TYR A 101 -5.68 -17.94 -26.39
N GLN A 102 -6.77 -18.04 -25.64
CA GLN A 102 -8.04 -17.35 -25.89
C GLN A 102 -8.54 -16.70 -24.60
N VAL A 103 -7.83 -15.65 -24.19
CA VAL A 103 -8.14 -14.87 -22.99
C VAL A 103 -9.58 -14.31 -23.09
N PRO A 104 -10.43 -14.50 -22.07
CA PRO A 104 -11.75 -13.90 -22.02
C PRO A 104 -11.64 -12.37 -22.09
N ARG A 105 -12.42 -11.75 -22.98
CA ARG A 105 -12.46 -10.28 -23.16
C ARG A 105 -13.05 -9.56 -21.95
N GLU A 106 -13.90 -10.25 -21.20
CA GLU A 106 -14.53 -9.68 -20.01
C GLU A 106 -13.58 -9.73 -18.82
N GLN A 107 -13.59 -8.67 -18.01
CA GLN A 107 -12.90 -8.69 -16.72
C GLN A 107 -13.45 -9.81 -15.81
N PRO A 108 -12.63 -10.38 -14.93
CA PRO A 108 -13.10 -11.40 -13.99
C PRO A 108 -14.24 -10.87 -13.11
N ARG A 109 -15.46 -11.39 -13.30
CA ARG A 109 -16.66 -11.05 -12.51
C ARG A 109 -16.88 -12.04 -11.38
N SER A 110 -17.45 -11.60 -10.27
CA SER A 110 -17.86 -12.44 -9.14
C SER A 110 -18.72 -13.65 -9.58
N LEU A 111 -18.70 -14.72 -8.80
CA LEU A 111 -19.58 -15.88 -9.00
C LEU A 111 -21.06 -15.45 -8.88
N SER A 112 -21.94 -16.16 -9.59
CA SER A 112 -23.37 -15.88 -9.48
C SER A 112 -23.87 -16.17 -8.06
N PRO A 113 -24.90 -15.46 -7.56
CA PRO A 113 -25.48 -15.74 -6.26
C PRO A 113 -25.96 -17.20 -6.12
N SER A 114 -26.44 -17.81 -7.21
CA SER A 114 -26.84 -19.22 -7.23
C SER A 114 -25.66 -20.17 -7.00
N CYS A 115 -24.49 -19.88 -7.58
CA CYS A 115 -23.28 -20.66 -7.32
C CYS A 115 -22.83 -20.53 -5.85
N ILE A 116 -22.86 -19.32 -5.29
CA ILE A 116 -22.46 -19.08 -3.89
C ILE A 116 -23.42 -19.79 -2.92
N ALA A 117 -24.73 -19.73 -3.18
CA ALA A 117 -25.75 -20.41 -2.38
C ALA A 117 -25.60 -21.95 -2.39
N GLN A 118 -24.96 -22.50 -3.41
CA GLN A 118 -24.63 -23.93 -3.53
C GLN A 118 -23.19 -24.24 -3.10
N ASP A 119 -22.52 -23.33 -2.39
CA ASP A 119 -21.16 -23.52 -1.88
C ASP A 119 -20.09 -23.76 -2.98
N HIS A 120 -20.39 -23.42 -4.23
CA HIS A 120 -19.47 -23.64 -5.36
C HIS A 120 -18.24 -22.73 -5.31
N ASP A 121 -18.26 -21.67 -4.50
CA ASP A 121 -17.12 -20.79 -4.29
C ASP A 121 -15.96 -21.49 -3.58
N PHE A 122 -16.21 -22.51 -2.76
CA PHE A 122 -15.14 -23.32 -2.18
C PHE A 122 -14.41 -24.10 -3.26
N SER A 123 -15.12 -24.91 -4.06
CA SER A 123 -14.52 -25.65 -5.18
C SER A 123 -13.84 -24.72 -6.19
N ALA A 124 -14.43 -23.55 -6.45
CA ALA A 124 -13.86 -22.56 -7.35
C ALA A 124 -12.58 -21.92 -6.82
N SER A 125 -12.25 -22.03 -5.52
CA SER A 125 -11.04 -21.44 -4.96
C SER A 125 -9.77 -22.26 -5.20
N PHE A 126 -9.88 -23.54 -5.59
CA PHE A 126 -8.74 -24.42 -5.81
C PHE A 126 -8.34 -24.46 -7.27
N ILE A 127 -7.06 -24.68 -7.58
CA ILE A 127 -6.66 -25.30 -8.85
C ILE A 127 -6.67 -26.82 -8.67
N ASN A 128 -6.85 -27.57 -9.75
CA ASN A 128 -6.80 -29.03 -9.71
C ASN A 128 -5.84 -29.54 -10.79
N ILE A 129 -4.92 -30.39 -10.36
CA ILE A 129 -3.85 -30.90 -11.22
C ILE A 129 -3.85 -32.42 -11.15
N ASP A 130 -3.76 -33.09 -12.30
CA ASP A 130 -3.57 -34.52 -12.35
C ASP A 130 -2.13 -34.89 -11.97
N ALA A 131 -1.92 -35.23 -10.70
CA ALA A 131 -0.61 -35.58 -10.15
C ALA A 131 -0.11 -36.97 -10.57
N ASP A 132 -0.95 -37.79 -11.22
CA ASP A 132 -0.52 -39.06 -11.81
C ASP A 132 0.10 -38.83 -13.20
N THR A 133 -0.35 -37.78 -13.89
CA THR A 133 0.16 -37.39 -15.22
C THR A 133 1.33 -36.43 -15.15
N TYR A 134 1.31 -35.46 -14.24
CA TYR A 134 2.34 -34.40 -14.15
C TYR A 134 3.16 -34.49 -12.87
N SER A 135 4.43 -34.09 -12.96
CA SER A 135 5.36 -34.11 -11.81
C SER A 135 5.56 -32.75 -11.15
N THR A 136 5.51 -31.67 -11.92
CA THR A 136 5.81 -30.31 -11.47
C THR A 136 4.79 -29.31 -11.99
N ALA A 137 4.48 -28.32 -11.16
CA ALA A 137 3.64 -27.19 -11.52
C ALA A 137 4.40 -25.88 -11.30
N TRP A 138 4.48 -25.08 -12.35
CA TRP A 138 5.12 -23.76 -12.32
C TRP A 138 4.01 -22.71 -12.27
N ILE A 139 3.82 -22.10 -11.11
CA ILE A 139 2.65 -21.27 -10.81
C ILE A 139 3.04 -19.80 -10.79
N ALA A 140 2.36 -18.96 -11.57
CA ALA A 140 2.59 -17.52 -11.58
C ALA A 140 1.27 -16.76 -11.56
N PHE A 141 1.24 -15.69 -10.78
CA PHE A 141 0.11 -14.77 -10.69
C PHE A 141 0.42 -13.46 -11.43
N ALA A 142 -0.52 -13.00 -12.27
CA ALA A 142 -0.38 -11.84 -13.12
C ALA A 142 -1.56 -10.88 -12.93
N ASN A 143 -1.27 -9.58 -13.01
CA ASN A 143 -2.29 -8.53 -12.98
C ASN A 143 -3.12 -8.54 -14.26
N ASP A 144 -2.43 -8.60 -15.39
CA ASP A 144 -2.97 -8.55 -16.74
C ASP A 144 -2.79 -9.89 -17.43
N PRO A 145 -3.65 -10.23 -18.41
CA PRO A 145 -3.51 -11.48 -19.13
C PRO A 145 -2.23 -11.47 -19.97
N TRP A 146 -1.54 -12.61 -20.00
CA TRP A 146 -0.36 -12.79 -20.83
C TRP A 146 -0.74 -12.97 -22.31
N PRO A 147 -0.09 -12.24 -23.22
CA PRO A 147 -0.24 -12.49 -24.65
C PRO A 147 0.42 -13.82 -25.05
N GLU A 148 0.02 -14.34 -26.22
CA GLU A 148 0.54 -15.59 -26.79
C GLU A 148 2.07 -15.63 -26.84
N SER A 149 2.72 -14.53 -27.25
CA SER A 149 4.18 -14.43 -27.28
C SER A 149 4.85 -14.68 -25.92
N VAL A 150 4.22 -14.20 -24.83
CA VAL A 150 4.72 -14.38 -23.47
C VAL A 150 4.52 -15.82 -23.00
N LEU A 151 3.36 -16.43 -23.31
CA LEU A 151 3.11 -17.84 -23.03
C LEU A 151 4.14 -18.74 -23.73
N ASP A 152 4.47 -18.44 -24.97
CA ASP A 152 5.45 -19.20 -25.73
C ASP A 152 6.88 -19.00 -25.23
N GLN A 153 7.26 -17.78 -24.84
CA GLN A 153 8.55 -17.52 -24.19
C GLN A 153 8.70 -18.33 -22.89
N TYR A 154 7.69 -18.31 -22.01
CA TYR A 154 7.72 -19.09 -20.78
C TYR A 154 7.74 -20.60 -21.02
N ARG A 155 7.03 -21.11 -22.02
CA ARG A 155 7.10 -22.53 -22.41
C ARG A 155 8.48 -22.91 -22.93
N ARG A 156 9.18 -22.01 -23.65
CA ARG A 156 10.57 -22.21 -24.07
C ARG A 156 11.57 -22.08 -22.92
N GLY A 157 11.19 -21.40 -21.83
CA GLY A 157 12.02 -21.16 -20.65
C GLY A 157 12.98 -19.98 -20.77
N THR A 158 13.02 -19.32 -21.93
CA THR A 158 13.89 -18.18 -22.22
C THR A 158 13.14 -17.06 -22.95
N ALA A 159 13.46 -15.82 -22.58
CA ALA A 159 13.05 -14.63 -23.31
C ALA A 159 13.78 -14.54 -24.66
N ASP A 160 13.33 -13.62 -25.53
CA ASP A 160 13.94 -13.43 -26.85
C ASP A 160 15.38 -12.86 -26.77
N ASP A 161 15.74 -12.23 -25.65
CA ASP A 161 17.10 -11.77 -25.36
C ASP A 161 17.99 -12.83 -24.68
N GLY A 162 17.47 -14.04 -24.45
CA GLY A 162 18.19 -15.15 -23.80
C GLY A 162 18.08 -15.19 -22.28
N THR A 163 17.36 -14.25 -21.65
CA THR A 163 17.15 -14.25 -20.20
C THR A 163 16.34 -15.47 -19.76
N ALA A 164 16.79 -16.17 -18.71
CA ALA A 164 16.02 -17.25 -18.09
C ALA A 164 14.78 -16.68 -17.39
N LEU A 165 13.62 -17.31 -17.64
CA LEU A 165 12.32 -16.80 -17.19
C LEU A 165 11.73 -17.59 -16.00
N ASP A 166 12.51 -18.50 -15.42
CA ASP A 166 12.12 -19.38 -14.33
C ASP A 166 11.83 -18.64 -13.02
N GLY A 167 12.57 -17.55 -12.75
CA GLY A 167 12.39 -16.73 -11.55
C GLY A 167 11.00 -16.09 -11.39
N ARG A 168 10.17 -16.10 -12.45
CA ARG A 168 8.78 -15.61 -12.39
C ARG A 168 7.81 -16.59 -11.70
N PHE A 169 8.14 -17.87 -11.68
CA PHE A 169 7.24 -18.92 -11.21
C PHE A 169 7.59 -19.39 -9.80
N HIS A 170 6.56 -19.70 -9.03
CA HIS A 170 6.68 -20.59 -7.89
C HIS A 170 6.64 -22.05 -8.40
N LYS A 171 7.77 -22.74 -8.32
CA LYS A 171 7.88 -24.15 -8.71
C LYS A 171 7.40 -25.05 -7.58
N LEU A 172 6.39 -25.87 -7.86
CA LEU A 172 5.81 -26.83 -6.96
C LEU A 172 6.09 -28.26 -7.44
N ASP A 173 6.59 -29.11 -6.54
CA ASP A 173 6.66 -30.56 -6.75
C ASP A 173 5.32 -31.18 -6.36
N LEU A 174 4.65 -31.85 -7.31
CA LEU A 174 3.29 -32.35 -7.12
C LEU A 174 3.24 -33.57 -6.21
N LYS A 175 4.32 -34.34 -6.14
CA LYS A 175 4.42 -35.47 -5.21
C LYS A 175 4.56 -34.97 -3.79
N ALA A 176 5.42 -33.98 -3.54
CA ALA A 176 5.53 -33.30 -2.26
C ALA A 176 4.21 -32.63 -1.86
N ALA A 177 3.53 -31.96 -2.80
CA ALA A 177 2.22 -31.35 -2.56
C ALA A 177 1.14 -32.37 -2.16
N ARG A 178 1.23 -33.62 -2.65
CA ARG A 178 0.29 -34.70 -2.34
C ARG A 178 0.63 -35.42 -1.04
N ASP A 179 1.88 -35.85 -0.92
CA ASP A 179 2.32 -36.78 0.12
C ASP A 179 2.86 -36.07 1.38
N ASN A 180 3.40 -34.86 1.22
CA ASN A 180 3.99 -34.07 2.31
C ASN A 180 3.73 -32.55 2.16
N PRO A 181 2.47 -32.11 2.09
CA PRO A 181 2.12 -30.72 1.78
C PRO A 181 2.67 -29.68 2.77
N SER A 182 2.94 -30.05 4.02
CA SER A 182 3.56 -29.16 5.01
C SER A 182 4.99 -28.71 4.64
N SER A 183 5.67 -29.45 3.75
CA SER A 183 6.99 -29.08 3.24
C SER A 183 6.96 -27.97 2.19
N VAL A 184 5.79 -27.69 1.60
CA VAL A 184 5.63 -26.77 0.47
C VAL A 184 4.55 -25.70 0.71
N GLY A 185 3.83 -25.74 1.82
CA GLY A 185 2.84 -24.72 2.16
C GLY A 185 2.03 -25.01 3.41
N ILE A 186 0.85 -24.39 3.49
CA ILE A 186 -0.09 -24.51 4.59
C ILE A 186 -0.91 -25.79 4.39
N VAL A 187 -0.98 -26.62 5.43
CA VAL A 187 -1.69 -27.90 5.37
C VAL A 187 -3.11 -27.76 5.88
N MET A 188 -4.08 -28.29 5.13
CA MET A 188 -5.49 -28.33 5.53
C MET A 188 -5.93 -29.77 5.73
N THR A 189 -6.12 -30.17 6.99
CA THR A 189 -6.63 -31.50 7.38
C THR A 189 -8.04 -31.41 7.98
N GLU A 190 -8.66 -32.56 8.24
CA GLU A 190 -9.99 -32.62 8.87
C GLU A 190 -10.00 -32.09 10.32
N GLN A 191 -8.84 -32.13 10.98
CA GLN A 191 -8.62 -31.75 12.38
C GLN A 191 -8.00 -30.36 12.52
N HIS A 192 -7.11 -29.99 11.59
CA HIS A 192 -6.37 -28.73 11.60
C HIS A 192 -6.38 -28.13 10.19
N LEU A 193 -7.21 -27.12 9.96
CA LEU A 193 -7.21 -26.43 8.68
C LEU A 193 -6.00 -25.53 8.48
N GLU A 194 -5.42 -24.98 9.55
CA GLU A 194 -4.37 -23.94 9.53
C GLU A 194 -4.66 -22.69 8.67
N ILE A 195 -5.78 -22.67 7.94
CA ILE A 195 -6.19 -21.60 7.02
C ILE A 195 -6.55 -20.32 7.77
N THR A 196 -6.73 -20.37 9.09
CA THR A 196 -6.82 -19.20 9.96
C THR A 196 -5.52 -18.39 10.01
N GLN A 197 -4.45 -18.82 9.32
CA GLN A 197 -3.31 -17.98 8.98
C GLN A 197 -3.61 -16.97 7.86
N VAL A 198 -4.61 -17.27 7.02
CA VAL A 198 -5.08 -16.41 5.93
C VAL A 198 -6.08 -15.39 6.47
N LEU A 199 -5.86 -14.12 6.14
CA LEU A 199 -6.59 -13.01 6.75
C LEU A 199 -8.11 -13.10 6.54
N GLU A 200 -8.56 -13.48 5.34
CA GLU A 200 -9.99 -13.64 5.04
C GLU A 200 -10.66 -14.76 5.85
N TYR A 201 -9.90 -15.75 6.30
CA TYR A 201 -10.42 -16.86 7.11
C TYR A 201 -10.29 -16.59 8.61
N SER A 202 -9.42 -15.68 9.05
CA SER A 202 -9.21 -15.33 10.46
C SER A 202 -10.12 -14.21 10.94
N GLU A 203 -10.41 -13.22 10.09
CA GLU A 203 -11.15 -12.02 10.49
C GLU A 203 -12.56 -11.99 9.90
N ALA A 204 -13.54 -11.64 10.75
CA ALA A 204 -14.93 -11.48 10.33
C ALA A 204 -15.15 -10.19 9.51
N ASP A 205 -14.42 -9.14 9.85
CA ASP A 205 -14.53 -7.82 9.24
C ASP A 205 -13.14 -7.17 9.09
N PRO A 206 -12.99 -6.19 8.18
CA PRO A 206 -11.69 -5.55 7.95
C PRO A 206 -11.30 -4.54 9.05
N GLY A 207 -12.14 -4.24 10.04
CA GLY A 207 -11.90 -3.17 10.98
C GLY A 207 -11.60 -1.84 10.30
N ASP A 208 -10.46 -1.24 10.63
CA ASP A 208 -9.98 0.01 10.03
C ASP A 208 -9.09 -0.22 8.79
N PHE A 209 -8.82 -1.47 8.42
CA PHE A 209 -7.96 -1.81 7.30
C PHE A 209 -8.69 -1.57 5.97
N VAL A 210 -8.08 -0.74 5.12
CA VAL A 210 -8.58 -0.48 3.77
C VAL A 210 -7.56 -1.01 2.77
N SER A 211 -7.93 -2.07 2.07
CA SER A 211 -7.11 -2.67 1.01
C SER A 211 -7.53 -2.16 -0.36
N VAL A 212 -6.55 -1.87 -1.23
CA VAL A 212 -6.83 -1.56 -2.65
C VAL A 212 -7.40 -2.75 -3.43
N HIS A 213 -7.30 -3.95 -2.87
CA HIS A 213 -7.83 -5.17 -3.47
C HIS A 213 -9.14 -5.64 -2.81
N GLY A 214 -9.70 -4.84 -1.89
CA GLY A 214 -10.86 -5.21 -1.10
C GLY A 214 -10.54 -6.25 -0.01
N PHE A 215 -11.56 -6.57 0.78
CA PHE A 215 -11.49 -7.60 1.83
C PHE A 215 -12.78 -8.43 1.79
N TYR A 216 -12.63 -9.74 1.60
CA TYR A 216 -13.75 -10.66 1.39
C TYR A 216 -13.70 -11.76 2.45
N SER A 217 -14.28 -11.48 3.62
CA SER A 217 -14.26 -12.42 4.74
C SER A 217 -14.92 -13.76 4.39
N ARG A 218 -14.23 -14.83 4.73
CA ARG A 218 -14.66 -16.23 4.71
C ARG A 218 -14.78 -16.83 6.11
N HIS A 219 -14.46 -16.05 7.16
CA HIS A 219 -14.51 -16.46 8.56
C HIS A 219 -15.86 -17.13 8.92
N HIS A 220 -16.97 -16.48 8.54
CA HIS A 220 -18.33 -16.98 8.82
C HIS A 220 -18.68 -18.31 8.11
N ARG A 221 -17.88 -18.72 7.11
CA ARG A 221 -18.09 -19.96 6.35
C ARG A 221 -17.09 -21.07 6.70
N GLY A 222 -16.30 -20.90 7.75
CA GLY A 222 -15.26 -21.85 8.15
C GLY A 222 -15.75 -23.29 8.33
N GLY A 223 -16.95 -23.49 8.89
CA GLY A 223 -17.54 -24.83 9.06
C GLY A 223 -17.89 -25.52 7.73
N LEU A 224 -18.41 -24.76 6.75
CA LEU A 224 -18.71 -25.29 5.42
C LEU A 224 -17.43 -25.56 4.63
N PHE A 225 -16.44 -24.68 4.75
CA PHE A 225 -15.12 -24.87 4.16
C PHE A 225 -14.43 -26.12 4.72
N LEU A 226 -14.50 -26.35 6.04
CA LEU A 226 -13.99 -27.57 6.67
C LEU A 226 -14.65 -28.82 6.09
N ARG A 227 -15.98 -28.82 5.94
CA ARG A 227 -16.70 -29.93 5.31
C ARG A 227 -16.25 -30.16 3.87
N HIS A 228 -16.01 -29.09 3.12
CA HIS A 228 -15.48 -29.18 1.76
C HIS A 228 -14.10 -29.83 1.72
N VAL A 229 -13.16 -29.40 2.58
CA VAL A 229 -11.82 -30.00 2.70
C VAL A 229 -11.91 -31.49 3.07
N ARG A 230 -12.76 -31.87 4.03
CA ARG A 230 -13.01 -33.28 4.38
C ARG A 230 -13.46 -34.12 3.18
N ASN A 231 -14.34 -33.57 2.36
CA ASN A 231 -14.80 -34.24 1.14
C ASN A 231 -13.67 -34.40 0.12
N LEU A 232 -12.82 -33.37 -0.05
CA LEU A 232 -11.64 -33.45 -0.92
C LEU A 232 -10.65 -34.52 -0.45
N VAL A 233 -10.33 -34.56 0.84
CA VAL A 233 -9.42 -35.55 1.44
C VAL A 233 -9.87 -36.97 1.14
N LYS A 234 -11.17 -37.25 1.27
CA LYS A 234 -11.73 -38.57 0.99
C LYS A 234 -11.77 -38.89 -0.50
N ARG A 235 -12.22 -37.93 -1.33
CA ARG A 235 -12.39 -38.12 -2.77
C ARG A 235 -11.07 -38.37 -3.49
N GLU A 236 -10.03 -37.64 -3.09
CA GLU A 236 -8.72 -37.65 -3.76
C GLU A 236 -7.71 -38.56 -3.05
N ASN A 237 -8.13 -39.30 -2.01
CA ASN A 237 -7.31 -40.20 -1.21
C ASN A 237 -6.06 -39.51 -0.61
N LEU A 238 -6.29 -38.45 0.17
CA LEU A 238 -5.27 -37.59 0.80
C LEU A 238 -5.30 -37.70 2.33
N GLN A 239 -5.66 -38.86 2.88
CA GLN A 239 -5.89 -39.03 4.33
C GLN A 239 -4.62 -38.80 5.16
N GLU A 240 -3.44 -39.08 4.60
CA GLU A 240 -2.15 -38.96 5.28
C GLU A 240 -1.53 -37.56 5.12
N GLY A 241 -1.73 -36.90 3.97
CA GLY A 241 -1.13 -35.60 3.65
C GLY A 241 -2.04 -34.39 3.91
N GLY A 242 -3.35 -34.51 3.69
CA GLY A 242 -4.27 -33.36 3.68
C GLY A 242 -4.27 -32.58 2.36
N VAL A 243 -4.89 -31.40 2.36
CA VAL A 243 -5.02 -30.52 1.17
C VAL A 243 -4.06 -29.34 1.30
N LEU A 244 -3.31 -29.04 0.24
CA LEU A 244 -2.33 -27.96 0.22
C LEU A 244 -2.98 -26.58 -0.03
N ALA A 245 -2.55 -25.58 0.72
CA ALA A 245 -2.63 -24.18 0.32
C ALA A 245 -1.23 -23.60 0.13
N VAL A 246 -0.97 -22.98 -1.03
CA VAL A 246 0.34 -22.44 -1.42
C VAL A 246 0.31 -20.92 -1.46
N VAL A 247 1.26 -20.27 -0.81
CA VAL A 247 1.37 -18.81 -0.79
C VAL A 247 2.30 -18.35 -1.92
N LEU A 248 1.72 -17.72 -2.93
CA LEU A 248 2.44 -17.23 -4.10
C LEU A 248 3.01 -15.82 -3.85
N PRO A 249 4.17 -15.47 -4.44
CA PRO A 249 4.65 -14.11 -4.46
C PRO A 249 3.72 -13.22 -5.32
N ASP A 250 3.28 -12.08 -4.77
CA ASP A 250 2.54 -11.03 -5.50
C ASP A 250 3.27 -9.68 -5.34
N PRO A 251 4.45 -9.51 -5.98
CA PRO A 251 5.26 -8.30 -5.82
C PRO A 251 4.50 -7.05 -6.26
N ILE A 252 3.75 -7.12 -7.35
CA ILE A 252 2.93 -5.99 -7.84
C ILE A 252 1.84 -5.62 -6.84
N GLY A 253 1.07 -6.60 -6.34
CA GLY A 253 0.00 -6.32 -5.38
C GLY A 253 0.55 -5.82 -4.04
N ARG A 254 1.73 -6.28 -3.62
CA ARG A 254 2.43 -5.75 -2.44
C ARG A 254 2.79 -4.28 -2.62
N VAL A 255 3.40 -3.92 -3.75
CA VAL A 255 3.75 -2.54 -4.08
C VAL A 255 2.51 -1.64 -4.13
N GLN A 256 1.43 -2.12 -4.75
CA GLN A 256 0.16 -1.40 -4.81
C GLN A 256 -0.41 -1.14 -3.41
N GLU A 257 -0.35 -2.12 -2.52
CA GLU A 257 -0.83 -2.00 -1.15
C GLU A 257 0.06 -1.08 -0.31
N CYS A 258 1.39 -1.18 -0.39
CA CYS A 258 2.32 -0.23 0.26
C CYS A 258 2.04 1.22 -0.18
N ASN A 259 1.86 1.45 -1.48
CA ASN A 259 1.54 2.78 -1.99
C ASN A 259 0.21 3.29 -1.45
N ALA A 260 -0.79 2.42 -1.35
CA ALA A 260 -2.10 2.77 -0.80
C ALA A 260 -2.02 3.22 0.65
N GLN A 261 -1.26 2.48 1.49
CA GLN A 261 -1.07 2.83 2.90
C GLN A 261 -0.32 4.17 3.04
N ARG A 262 0.71 4.40 2.23
CA ARG A 262 1.43 5.68 2.17
C ARG A 262 0.50 6.85 1.82
N VAL A 263 -0.32 6.70 0.76
CA VAL A 263 -1.27 7.73 0.32
C VAL A 263 -2.35 7.98 1.38
N SER A 264 -2.81 6.92 2.05
CA SER A 264 -3.74 7.02 3.18
C SER A 264 -3.15 7.86 4.32
N GLY A 265 -1.88 7.65 4.66
CA GLY A 265 -1.16 8.47 5.64
C GLY A 265 -1.08 9.95 5.25
N VAL A 266 -0.79 10.26 3.98
CA VAL A 266 -0.78 11.64 3.47
C VAL A 266 -2.16 12.30 3.59
N ARG A 267 -3.23 11.58 3.23
CA ARG A 267 -4.60 12.07 3.37
C ARG A 267 -4.96 12.33 4.83
N ALA A 268 -4.62 11.41 5.73
CA ALA A 268 -4.87 11.58 7.16
C ALA A 268 -4.11 12.78 7.74
N LEU A 269 -2.88 13.05 7.30
CA LEU A 269 -2.17 14.28 7.65
C LEU A 269 -2.90 15.53 7.12
N GLN A 270 -3.41 15.51 5.89
CA GLN A 270 -4.18 16.63 5.35
C GLN A 270 -5.46 16.90 6.16
N GLU A 271 -6.18 15.85 6.55
CA GLU A 271 -7.38 15.93 7.40
C GLU A 271 -7.03 16.46 8.79
N TRP A 272 -5.94 15.99 9.40
CA TRP A 272 -5.42 16.56 10.63
C TRP A 272 -5.12 18.05 10.47
N ARG A 273 -4.43 18.49 9.41
CA ARG A 273 -4.17 19.92 9.18
C ARG A 273 -5.44 20.73 8.91
N ALA A 274 -6.48 20.10 8.39
CA ALA A 274 -7.73 20.74 8.00
C ALA A 274 -8.72 20.94 9.17
N GLU A 275 -8.48 20.35 10.35
CA GLU A 275 -9.33 20.56 11.52
C GLU A 275 -9.51 22.08 11.78
N PRO A 276 -10.75 22.60 11.87
CA PRO A 276 -11.01 24.04 11.84
C PRO A 276 -10.23 24.84 12.88
N LYS A 277 -10.19 24.38 14.13
CA LYS A 277 -9.49 25.05 15.22
C LYS A 277 -7.98 25.06 14.98
N ARG A 278 -7.39 23.88 14.73
CA ARG A 278 -5.96 23.74 14.44
C ARG A 278 -5.53 24.60 13.25
N ARG A 279 -6.30 24.58 12.16
CA ARG A 279 -6.03 25.38 10.96
C ARG A 279 -6.09 26.87 11.26
N PHE A 280 -7.09 27.31 12.01
CA PHE A 280 -7.24 28.71 12.40
C PHE A 280 -6.08 29.18 13.28
N GLU A 281 -5.72 28.40 14.32
CA GLU A 281 -4.63 28.73 15.23
C GLU A 281 -3.28 28.78 14.50
N PHE A 282 -3.00 27.81 13.62
CA PHE A 282 -1.76 27.81 12.83
C PHE A 282 -1.70 28.97 11.84
N PHE A 283 -2.79 29.23 11.11
CA PHE A 283 -2.86 30.39 10.21
C PHE A 283 -2.65 31.70 10.97
N THR A 284 -3.29 31.86 12.13
CA THR A 284 -3.16 33.05 12.96
C THR A 284 -1.72 33.21 13.47
N SER A 285 -1.08 32.12 13.89
CA SER A 285 0.34 32.13 14.28
C SER A 285 1.24 32.64 13.16
N GLN A 286 1.09 32.10 11.94
CA GLN A 286 1.87 32.51 10.79
C GLN A 286 1.60 33.97 10.38
N ALA A 287 0.33 34.40 10.44
CA ALA A 287 -0.05 35.79 10.16
C ALA A 287 0.58 36.77 11.16
N LEU A 288 0.61 36.42 12.46
CA LEU A 288 1.25 37.24 13.50
C LEU A 288 2.76 37.35 13.29
N LEU A 289 3.43 36.26 12.90
CA LEU A 289 4.85 36.30 12.53
C LEU A 289 5.09 37.20 11.32
N GLY A 290 4.27 37.09 10.27
CA GLY A 290 4.36 37.96 9.10
C GLY A 290 4.13 39.44 9.43
N ILE A 291 3.21 39.75 10.34
CA ILE A 291 3.00 41.12 10.85
C ILE A 291 4.23 41.61 11.60
N LYS A 292 4.88 40.76 12.42
CA LYS A 292 6.13 41.12 13.12
C LYS A 292 7.24 41.45 12.14
N GLU A 293 7.47 40.59 11.15
CA GLU A 293 8.50 40.80 10.13
C GLU A 293 8.25 42.09 9.33
N LEU A 294 6.99 42.33 8.95
CA LEU A 294 6.60 43.55 8.25
C LEU A 294 6.85 44.81 9.10
N ARG A 295 6.49 44.77 10.38
CA ARG A 295 6.73 45.88 11.32
C ARG A 295 8.21 46.11 11.56
N ASP A 296 8.99 45.05 11.71
CA ASP A 296 10.44 45.16 11.88
C ASP A 296 11.08 45.80 10.63
N ALA A 297 10.60 45.47 9.42
CA ALA A 297 11.05 46.10 8.18
C ALA A 297 10.64 47.58 8.07
N TRP A 298 9.41 47.93 8.45
CA TRP A 298 8.96 49.33 8.48
C TRP A 298 9.74 50.16 9.50
N ALA A 299 10.02 49.62 10.68
CA ALA A 299 10.81 50.29 11.71
C ALA A 299 12.21 50.65 11.20
N VAL A 300 12.86 49.77 10.44
CA VAL A 300 14.16 50.03 9.81
C VAL A 300 14.07 51.15 8.77
N ALA A 301 13.07 51.09 7.89
CA ALA A 301 12.88 52.09 6.83
C ALA A 301 12.58 53.48 7.41
N GLU A 302 11.63 53.55 8.33
CA GLU A 302 11.21 54.80 8.98
C GLU A 302 12.35 55.42 9.79
N ALA A 303 13.09 54.62 10.58
CA ALA A 303 14.26 55.11 11.31
C ALA A 303 15.36 55.63 10.38
N SER A 304 15.56 55.00 9.21
CA SER A 304 16.54 55.46 8.23
C SER A 304 16.13 56.80 7.62
N ASP A 305 14.86 56.95 7.27
CA ASP A 305 14.34 58.19 6.68
C ASP A 305 14.35 59.34 7.70
N GLU A 306 13.99 59.07 8.96
CA GLU A 306 14.09 60.04 10.05
C GLU A 306 15.53 60.46 10.33
N ALA A 307 16.49 59.53 10.38
CA ALA A 307 17.90 59.83 10.58
C ALA A 307 18.48 60.71 9.46
N LYS A 308 18.12 60.41 8.19
CA LYS A 308 18.50 61.24 7.04
C LYS A 308 17.87 62.63 7.11
N ALA A 309 16.59 62.73 7.46
CA ALA A 309 15.88 63.99 7.59
C ALA A 309 16.47 64.86 8.72
N LEU A 310 16.85 64.25 9.85
CA LEU A 310 17.49 64.92 10.98
C LEU A 310 18.87 65.47 10.60
N ASP A 311 19.70 64.66 9.94
CA ASP A 311 21.00 65.08 9.44
C ASP A 311 20.87 66.23 8.42
N GLU A 312 19.92 66.13 7.49
CA GLU A 312 19.65 67.21 6.54
C GLU A 312 19.19 68.51 7.25
N HIS A 313 18.35 68.39 8.28
CA HIS A 313 17.95 69.53 9.12
C HIS A 313 19.16 70.16 9.85
N HIS A 314 20.04 69.35 10.44
CA HIS A 314 21.26 69.83 11.10
C HIS A 314 22.18 70.56 10.12
N ARG A 315 22.39 70.01 8.92
CA ARG A 315 23.16 70.67 7.85
C ARG A 315 22.53 72.01 7.46
N ARG A 316 21.20 72.04 7.26
CA ARG A 316 20.46 73.27 6.94
C ARG A 316 20.59 74.34 8.04
N TRP A 317 20.44 73.95 9.31
CA TRP A 317 20.62 74.85 10.46
C TRP A 317 22.04 75.39 10.54
N ASN A 318 23.05 74.52 10.46
CA ASN A 318 24.46 74.89 10.58
C ASN A 318 24.92 75.84 9.45
N ASN A 319 24.28 75.77 8.28
CA ASN A 319 24.51 76.67 7.16
C ASN A 319 23.72 78.00 7.24
N SER A 320 22.90 78.20 8.27
CA SER A 320 22.14 79.45 8.49
C SER A 320 22.92 80.48 9.31
N ALA A 321 22.52 81.75 9.22
CA ALA A 321 23.14 82.82 10.01
C ALA A 321 23.06 82.60 11.53
N ALA A 322 22.00 81.92 12.01
CA ALA A 322 21.85 81.55 13.42
C ALA A 322 22.76 80.37 13.80
N GLY A 323 22.87 79.36 12.94
CA GLY A 323 23.70 78.18 13.17
C GLY A 323 25.20 78.48 13.18
N LEU A 324 25.67 79.49 12.45
CA LEU A 324 27.08 79.94 12.54
C LEU A 324 27.50 80.39 13.94
N ARG A 325 26.55 80.84 14.78
CA ARG A 325 26.80 81.24 16.17
C ARG A 325 26.57 80.12 17.18
N ALA A 326 25.74 79.14 16.84
CA ALA A 326 25.40 77.99 17.68
C ALA A 326 25.19 76.74 16.81
N PRO A 327 26.26 76.07 16.38
CA PRO A 327 26.17 74.91 15.51
C PRO A 327 25.65 73.70 16.28
N LEU A 328 24.75 72.94 15.65
CA LEU A 328 24.32 71.63 16.11
C LEU A 328 25.40 70.58 15.79
N PRO A 329 25.57 69.55 16.63
CA PRO A 329 26.54 68.50 16.41
C PRO A 329 26.23 67.69 15.12
N PRO A 330 27.25 67.13 14.45
CA PRO A 330 27.06 66.25 13.30
C PRO A 330 26.35 64.97 13.73
N ILE A 331 25.45 64.48 12.88
CA ILE A 331 24.70 63.24 13.12
C ILE A 331 25.36 62.09 12.37
N ASP A 332 25.66 61.01 13.08
CA ASP A 332 25.97 59.72 12.47
C ASP A 332 24.66 59.05 12.06
N VAL A 333 24.32 59.14 10.78
CA VAL A 333 23.07 58.61 10.21
C VAL A 333 22.95 57.10 10.45
N GLU A 334 24.05 56.36 10.40
CA GLU A 334 24.02 54.91 10.58
C GLU A 334 23.75 54.56 12.06
N ALA A 335 24.47 55.19 12.98
CA ALA A 335 24.25 54.99 14.41
C ALA A 335 22.85 55.43 14.86
N GLU A 336 22.34 56.53 14.31
CA GLU A 336 21.00 57.03 14.63
C GLU A 336 19.91 56.15 14.02
N THR A 337 20.10 55.65 12.79
CA THR A 337 19.20 54.65 12.17
C THR A 337 19.12 53.39 13.04
N GLN A 338 20.27 52.87 13.50
CA GLN A 338 20.31 51.68 14.35
C GLN A 338 19.62 51.91 15.71
N ARG A 339 19.73 53.11 16.27
CA ARG A 339 19.05 53.49 17.51
C ARG A 339 17.54 53.60 17.31
N GLY A 340 17.11 54.35 16.30
CA GLY A 340 15.70 54.51 15.95
C GLY A 340 15.02 53.18 15.61
N THR A 341 15.72 52.31 14.88
CA THR A 341 15.25 50.96 14.55
C THR A 341 14.93 50.17 15.81
N ARG A 342 15.86 50.11 16.79
CA ARG A 342 15.67 49.36 18.03
C ARG A 342 14.50 49.89 18.86
N LEU A 343 14.32 51.22 18.91
CA LEU A 343 13.21 51.84 19.62
C LEU A 343 11.88 51.49 18.95
N LYS A 344 11.76 51.76 17.64
CA LYS A 344 10.53 51.50 16.88
C LYS A 344 10.16 50.02 16.84
N GLN A 345 11.14 49.11 16.76
CA GLN A 345 10.90 47.66 16.86
C GLN A 345 10.35 47.28 18.24
N THR A 346 10.92 47.80 19.31
CA THR A 346 10.43 47.56 20.69
C THR A 346 8.98 48.05 20.83
N GLU A 347 8.70 49.29 20.45
CA GLU A 347 7.35 49.87 20.51
C GLU A 347 6.34 49.07 19.66
N ALA A 348 6.76 48.64 18.46
CA ALA A 348 5.91 47.87 17.56
C ALA A 348 5.61 46.47 18.11
N ARG A 349 6.55 45.85 18.84
CA ARG A 349 6.37 44.56 19.52
C ARG A 349 5.46 44.68 20.72
N GLU A 350 5.72 45.63 21.62
CA GLU A 350 4.88 45.89 22.81
C GLU A 350 3.42 46.12 22.40
N ARG A 351 3.17 46.97 21.40
CA ARG A 351 1.81 47.24 20.90
C ARG A 351 1.13 46.02 20.29
N LEU A 352 1.90 45.07 19.74
CA LEU A 352 1.34 43.83 19.21
C LEU A 352 1.01 42.87 20.37
N GLU A 353 1.91 42.74 21.35
CA GLU A 353 1.76 41.86 22.51
C GLU A 353 0.66 42.31 23.49
N GLU A 354 0.17 43.55 23.39
CA GLU A 354 -1.10 43.97 24.01
C GLU A 354 -2.33 43.20 23.50
N ARG A 355 -2.25 42.61 22.29
CA ARG A 355 -3.40 42.02 21.58
C ARG A 355 -3.40 40.49 21.55
N TYR A 356 -2.27 39.86 21.85
CA TYR A 356 -2.14 38.39 21.88
C TYR A 356 -0.94 37.96 22.74
N ASP A 357 -0.95 36.70 23.18
CA ASP A 357 0.14 36.10 23.96
C ASP A 357 1.15 35.41 23.03
N GLU A 358 2.36 35.99 22.95
CA GLU A 358 3.46 35.45 22.15
C GLU A 358 3.98 34.10 22.67
N ALA A 359 4.02 33.89 23.99
CA ALA A 359 4.50 32.64 24.57
C ALA A 359 3.51 31.50 24.28
N GLN A 360 2.21 31.77 24.37
CA GLN A 360 1.16 30.81 24.02
C GLN A 360 1.20 30.46 22.53
N ARG A 361 1.30 31.48 21.66
CA ARG A 361 1.43 31.30 20.21
C ARG A 361 2.67 30.44 19.86
N ALA A 362 3.83 30.80 20.39
CA ALA A 362 5.08 30.09 20.12
C ALA A 362 5.05 28.64 20.65
N SER A 363 4.42 28.41 21.80
CA SER A 363 4.21 27.07 22.36
C SER A 363 3.32 26.21 21.45
N PHE A 364 2.19 26.77 21.00
CA PHE A 364 1.29 26.11 20.05
C PHE A 364 2.00 25.76 18.74
N GLU A 365 2.69 26.71 18.12
CA GLU A 365 3.37 26.47 16.83
C GLU A 365 4.46 25.41 16.95
N ARG A 366 5.22 25.44 18.05
CA ARG A 366 6.24 24.40 18.33
C ARG A 366 5.60 23.01 18.45
N ALA A 367 4.48 22.90 19.18
CA ALA A 367 3.77 21.64 19.32
C ALA A 367 3.17 21.17 17.97
N TYR A 368 2.58 22.08 17.19
CA TYR A 368 2.05 21.79 15.86
C TYR A 368 3.14 21.26 14.91
N LEU A 369 4.30 21.93 14.84
CA LEU A 369 5.40 21.52 13.97
C LEU A 369 6.04 20.20 14.43
N ALA A 370 6.14 19.97 15.74
CA ALA A 370 6.60 18.70 16.29
C ALA A 370 5.66 17.55 15.91
N GLU A 371 4.35 17.74 16.07
CA GLU A 371 3.33 16.77 15.67
C GLU A 371 3.39 16.51 14.15
N GLN A 372 3.40 17.56 13.33
CA GLN A 372 3.52 17.43 11.88
C GLN A 372 4.78 16.64 11.47
N LYS A 373 5.91 16.84 12.17
CA LYS A 373 7.14 16.07 11.93
C LYS A 373 6.96 14.59 12.24
N VAL A 374 6.26 14.23 13.33
CA VAL A 374 5.96 12.82 13.67
C VAL A 374 5.08 12.18 12.59
N TRP A 375 4.07 12.90 12.11
CA TRP A 375 3.24 12.46 10.98
C TRP A 375 4.07 12.23 9.71
N GLN A 376 4.94 13.19 9.37
CA GLN A 376 5.80 13.08 8.20
C GLN A 376 6.74 11.87 8.31
N GLN A 377 7.36 11.64 9.47
CA GLN A 377 8.19 10.46 9.71
C GLN A 377 7.42 9.15 9.55
N ALA A 378 6.15 9.10 9.92
CA ALA A 378 5.33 7.91 9.70
C ALA A 378 5.05 7.66 8.21
N ILE A 379 4.74 8.71 7.46
CA ILE A 379 4.55 8.65 6.00
C ILE A 379 5.85 8.25 5.30
N ASP A 380 6.99 8.79 5.73
CA ASP A 380 8.30 8.52 5.15
C ASP A 380 8.69 7.05 5.34
N ARG A 381 8.43 6.44 6.51
CA ARG A 381 8.65 5.00 6.72
C ARG A 381 7.87 4.13 5.74
N GLU A 382 6.60 4.46 5.49
CA GLU A 382 5.79 3.76 4.47
C GLU A 382 6.30 4.05 3.05
N GLY A 383 6.84 5.26 2.82
CA GLY A 383 7.50 5.65 1.57
C GLY A 383 8.78 4.86 1.28
N GLU A 384 9.62 4.68 2.28
CA GLU A 384 10.84 3.85 2.20
C GLU A 384 10.49 2.39 1.92
N LEU A 385 9.47 1.87 2.62
CA LEU A 385 8.95 0.52 2.36
C LEU A 385 8.47 0.38 0.92
N TYR A 386 7.60 1.29 0.46
CA TYR A 386 7.12 1.31 -0.92
C TYR A 386 8.26 1.34 -1.93
N ALA A 387 9.25 2.22 -1.74
CA ALA A 387 10.38 2.35 -2.66
C ALA A 387 11.21 1.07 -2.73
N ARG A 388 11.46 0.42 -1.58
CA ARG A 388 12.18 -0.86 -1.52
C ARG A 388 11.43 -1.97 -2.24
N GLU A 389 10.14 -2.14 -1.96
CA GLU A 389 9.36 -3.21 -2.61
C GLU A 389 9.17 -2.91 -4.11
N TYR A 390 9.08 -1.63 -4.52
CA TYR A 390 9.03 -1.25 -5.94
C TYR A 390 10.33 -1.59 -6.70
N GLN A 391 11.48 -1.45 -6.06
CA GLN A 391 12.77 -1.83 -6.66
C GLN A 391 12.98 -3.35 -6.73
N ALA A 392 12.33 -4.10 -5.84
CA ALA A 392 12.40 -5.56 -5.81
C ALA A 392 11.38 -6.25 -6.74
N ALA A 393 10.33 -5.53 -7.14
CA ALA A 393 9.26 -5.99 -8.04
C ALA A 393 9.65 -5.82 -9.51
#